data_AF-A0A150Q1L0-F1
#
_entry.id   AF-A0A150Q1L0-F1
#
_cell.length_a   1.000
_cell.length_b   1.000
_cell.length_c   1.000
_cell.angle_alpha   90.00
_cell.angle_beta   90.00
_cell.angle_gamma   90.00
#
_symmetry.space_group_name_H-M   'P 1'
#
loop_
_entity.id
_entity.type
_entity.pdbx_description
1 polymer ?
#
loop_
_entity_poly.entity_id
_entity_poly.type
_entity_poly.pdbx_seq_one_letter_code
_entity_poly.pdbx_strand_id
1 'polypeptide(L)'
;MSKLDEPFERAEVLDKPGIVGARWWHQGLADAPKDASRRSAIMIALGAVGLAGVAAAIAVAADGCSDDDTEVQRKRALDMQRSFGWSFGAAQESVTFDGESKKPFDQGAIARMSTDLRPVDESLRAYYVPSLFESPYATPTSVPQGDPAPVTPLGTVLRPIFTPAMDRAYRSGKALASLLLAARTTSGLRRDIAVIVDLDGPESVAFAAGAAEAFEPVFTFDNWPHPRGVVKAHLTLAAAAYYQPLFARAHPGPRATMFVLDRQRLSAYSDDATQFDNRYVARLPAADALWDRGIRHVLYVVPMEMVTTESDDLNDDLVAYRMRQIDVGLMAADVFSADPAEARPANATEEWPPCYYGGRAASHGWFWVDYPWGPPPRPAPVEPAVRRPGKRYMPASRATPFTSSSTLGGSPPVPETFGTVPVVVALGTGAILGAALSRSGSWNRASGGYGG
;
A
#
# COMPACT_ATOMS: atom_id res chain seq x y z
N MET A 1 72.73 1.38 15.23
CA MET A 1 72.77 0.15 14.40
C MET A 1 71.52 -0.63 14.76
N SER A 2 70.56 -0.98 13.92
CA SER A 2 70.31 -0.83 12.48
C SER A 2 68.86 -1.33 12.28
N LYS A 3 68.03 -0.58 11.54
CA LYS A 3 66.98 -0.96 10.57
C LYS A 3 66.09 -2.19 10.86
N LEU A 4 64.77 -2.17 10.66
CA LEU A 4 64.03 -1.73 9.47
C LEU A 4 62.58 -1.35 9.84
N ASP A 5 62.16 -0.17 9.39
CA ASP A 5 60.77 0.09 8.99
C ASP A 5 60.44 -0.84 7.81
N GLU A 6 59.38 -1.64 7.93
CA GLU A 6 58.71 -2.21 6.75
C GLU A 6 57.40 -1.44 6.50
N PRO A 7 57.22 -0.84 5.32
CA PRO A 7 56.00 -0.13 4.96
C PRO A 7 54.89 -1.13 4.64
N PHE A 8 53.64 -0.76 4.96
CA PHE A 8 52.46 -1.48 4.49
C PHE A 8 52.48 -1.59 2.95
N GLU A 9 52.77 -2.78 2.43
CA GLU A 9 52.61 -3.09 1.01
C GLU A 9 51.16 -3.48 0.71
N ARG A 10 50.55 -2.74 -0.21
CA ARG A 10 49.21 -2.99 -0.75
C ARG A 10 49.28 -4.18 -1.72
N ALA A 11 48.84 -5.35 -1.27
CA ALA A 11 49.03 -6.61 -2.00
C ALA A 11 48.12 -6.83 -3.23
N GLU A 12 47.11 -5.99 -3.51
CA GLU A 12 46.40 -6.08 -4.80
C GLU A 12 45.60 -4.82 -5.16
N VAL A 13 45.60 -4.46 -6.45
CA VAL A 13 44.69 -3.51 -7.07
C VAL A 13 43.91 -4.28 -8.12
N LEU A 14 42.70 -4.71 -7.77
CA LEU A 14 41.77 -5.27 -8.75
C LEU A 14 40.99 -4.12 -9.38
N ASP A 15 41.54 -3.55 -10.45
CA ASP A 15 40.83 -2.66 -11.35
C ASP A 15 40.34 -3.48 -12.56
N LYS A 16 39.11 -4.00 -12.44
CA LYS A 16 38.39 -4.66 -13.54
C LYS A 16 36.95 -4.14 -13.60
N PRO A 17 36.45 -3.73 -14.78
CA PRO A 17 35.07 -3.28 -14.93
C PRO A 17 34.15 -4.51 -14.84
N GLY A 18 33.43 -4.64 -13.72
CA GLY A 18 32.48 -5.75 -13.52
C GLY A 18 32.25 -6.21 -12.08
N ILE A 19 32.95 -5.64 -11.08
CA ILE A 19 32.73 -5.98 -9.67
C ILE A 19 32.28 -4.73 -8.91
N VAL A 20 30.97 -4.49 -8.91
CA VAL A 20 30.28 -3.61 -7.97
C VAL A 20 29.02 -4.34 -7.51
N GLY A 21 28.94 -4.63 -6.20
CA GLY A 21 27.67 -4.91 -5.53
C GLY A 21 27.37 -6.37 -5.18
N ALA A 22 28.07 -6.93 -4.19
CA ALA A 22 27.50 -7.96 -3.32
C ALA A 22 28.22 -7.93 -1.96
N ARG A 23 27.65 -7.19 -0.99
CA ARG A 23 28.06 -7.28 0.42
C ARG A 23 26.82 -7.33 1.30
N TRP A 24 26.36 -8.55 1.57
CA TRP A 24 25.66 -8.94 2.80
C TRP A 24 25.41 -10.45 2.76
N TRP A 25 26.44 -11.25 3.08
CA TRP A 25 26.25 -12.64 3.50
C TRP A 25 27.49 -13.12 4.26
N HIS A 26 27.44 -13.08 5.60
CA HIS A 26 28.14 -14.04 6.47
C HIS A 26 27.70 -13.86 7.93
N GLN A 27 26.61 -14.51 8.32
CA GLN A 27 26.38 -14.87 9.72
C GLN A 27 25.50 -16.12 9.79
N GLY A 28 26.07 -17.22 9.29
CA GLY A 28 25.51 -18.56 9.41
C GLY A 28 26.66 -19.55 9.51
N LEU A 29 27.38 -19.54 10.63
CA LEU A 29 28.36 -20.57 11.00
C LEU A 29 28.73 -20.58 12.49
N ALA A 30 27.80 -20.14 13.35
CA ALA A 30 27.87 -20.38 14.80
C ALA A 30 26.43 -20.45 15.33
N ASP A 31 25.75 -21.55 15.02
CA ASP A 31 24.68 -22.16 15.83
C ASP A 31 24.25 -23.45 15.14
N ALA A 32 24.92 -24.54 15.50
CA ALA A 32 24.47 -25.89 15.16
C ALA A 32 23.30 -26.25 16.10
N PRO A 33 22.11 -26.62 15.58
CA PRO A 33 20.98 -26.94 16.43
C PRO A 33 21.16 -28.32 17.09
N LYS A 34 21.57 -28.33 18.36
CA LYS A 34 21.25 -29.44 19.27
C LYS A 34 19.88 -29.18 19.87
N ASP A 35 18.79 -29.47 19.14
CA ASP A 35 17.45 -29.64 19.74
C ASP A 35 16.38 -30.21 18.77
N ALA A 36 16.78 -31.09 17.85
CA ALA A 36 15.86 -31.78 16.93
C ALA A 36 15.09 -32.98 17.56
N SER A 37 14.98 -33.06 18.89
CA SER A 37 14.36 -34.22 19.58
C SER A 37 13.03 -33.89 20.29
N ARG A 38 12.73 -32.62 20.60
CA ARG A 38 11.52 -32.25 21.36
C ARG A 38 10.32 -31.84 20.48
N ARG A 39 10.54 -31.38 19.25
CA ARG A 39 9.49 -30.95 18.32
C ARG A 39 8.68 -32.10 17.70
N SER A 40 9.23 -33.31 17.65
CA SER A 40 8.51 -34.49 17.12
C SER A 40 7.51 -35.11 18.11
N ALA A 41 7.60 -34.77 19.41
CA ALA A 41 6.67 -35.30 20.42
C ALA A 41 5.37 -34.48 20.55
N ILE A 42 5.39 -33.19 20.20
CA ILE A 42 4.22 -32.29 20.33
C ILE A 42 3.33 -32.35 19.07
N MET A 43 3.89 -32.64 17.89
CA MET A 43 3.11 -32.77 16.65
C MET A 43 2.28 -34.06 16.55
N ILE A 44 2.56 -35.08 17.38
CA ILE A 44 1.75 -36.31 17.46
C ILE A 44 0.52 -36.13 18.38
N ALA A 45 0.52 -35.12 19.25
CA ALA A 45 -0.59 -34.86 20.18
C ALA A 45 -1.68 -33.90 19.65
N LEU A 46 -1.41 -33.14 18.58
CA LEU A 46 -2.36 -32.18 17.96
C LEU A 46 -3.02 -32.72 16.67
N GLY A 47 -2.73 -33.96 16.29
CA GLY A 47 -3.20 -34.61 15.07
C GLY A 47 -4.50 -35.39 15.23
N ALA A 48 -5.57 -34.78 15.75
CA ALA A 48 -6.95 -35.22 15.53
C ALA A 48 -7.93 -34.14 16.03
N VAL A 49 -8.91 -33.80 15.17
CA VAL A 49 -10.02 -32.85 15.36
C VAL A 49 -9.75 -31.44 14.79
N GLY A 50 -10.52 -31.09 13.75
CA GLY A 50 -10.38 -29.90 12.92
C GLY A 50 -10.77 -28.58 13.58
N LEU A 51 -10.25 -27.47 13.05
CA LEU A 51 -10.36 -26.12 13.59
C LEU A 51 -11.01 -25.19 12.55
N ALA A 52 -12.30 -24.89 12.66
CA ALA A 52 -12.82 -23.68 13.30
C ALA A 52 -12.21 -23.32 14.66
N GLY A 53 -11.76 -22.06 14.81
CA GLY A 53 -11.54 -21.39 16.10
C GLY A 53 -10.17 -21.58 16.74
N VAL A 54 -9.23 -20.67 16.50
CA VAL A 54 -8.05 -20.54 17.37
C VAL A 54 -8.42 -19.54 18.48
N ALA A 55 -8.94 -20.07 19.59
CA ALA A 55 -9.06 -19.38 20.86
C ALA A 55 -8.11 -20.02 21.88
N ALA A 56 -7.32 -19.16 22.53
CA ALA A 56 -6.61 -19.28 23.79
C ALA A 56 -6.26 -20.69 24.35
N ALA A 57 -4.96 -20.96 24.46
CA ALA A 57 -4.42 -21.86 25.47
C ALA A 57 -3.59 -21.03 26.47
N ILE A 58 -4.20 -20.68 27.61
CA ILE A 58 -3.52 -20.17 28.81
C ILE A 58 -3.32 -21.37 29.74
N ALA A 59 -2.07 -21.74 30.03
CA ALA A 59 -1.75 -22.69 31.08
C ALA A 59 -0.96 -21.97 32.19
N VAL A 60 -1.49 -22.03 33.40
CA VAL A 60 -0.85 -21.58 34.64
C VAL A 60 0.21 -22.61 35.03
N ALA A 61 1.46 -22.18 35.14
CA ALA A 61 2.49 -22.86 35.90
C ALA A 61 3.20 -21.81 36.76
N ALA A 62 3.15 -22.01 38.08
CA ALA A 62 3.85 -21.21 39.06
C ALA A 62 5.16 -21.88 39.47
N ASP A 63 6.13 -21.01 39.77
CA ASP A 63 7.29 -21.17 40.65
C ASP A 63 8.66 -21.51 40.02
N GLY A 64 9.65 -20.63 40.28
CA GLY A 64 11.08 -20.86 40.01
C GLY A 64 11.87 -19.65 39.46
N CYS A 65 12.48 -18.89 40.36
CA CYS A 65 13.32 -17.68 40.20
C CYS A 65 14.33 -17.52 39.03
N SER A 66 14.48 -16.22 38.67
CA SER A 66 15.69 -15.45 38.26
C SER A 66 16.30 -15.64 36.88
N ASP A 67 15.68 -15.03 35.88
CA ASP A 67 16.08 -13.81 35.14
C ASP A 67 14.92 -13.63 34.14
N ASP A 68 14.38 -12.42 33.96
CA ASP A 68 13.33 -12.20 32.94
C ASP A 68 13.99 -12.27 31.56
N ASP A 69 14.29 -13.50 31.14
CA ASP A 69 14.83 -13.80 29.82
C ASP A 69 13.79 -13.29 28.82
N THR A 70 14.20 -12.30 28.02
CA THR A 70 13.37 -11.72 26.96
C THR A 70 14.07 -11.90 25.63
N GLU A 71 13.30 -12.16 24.58
CA GLU A 71 13.79 -12.27 23.22
C GLU A 71 13.10 -11.25 22.33
N VAL A 72 13.85 -10.68 21.39
CA VAL A 72 13.28 -9.85 20.33
C VAL A 72 12.89 -10.72 19.15
N GLN A 73 11.60 -10.81 18.87
CA GLN A 73 11.06 -11.51 17.70
C GLN A 73 10.47 -10.52 16.70
N ARG A 74 10.50 -10.84 15.40
CA ARG A 74 9.74 -10.08 14.39
C ARG A 74 8.34 -10.66 14.25
N LYS A 75 7.32 -9.79 14.28
CA LYS A 75 5.92 -10.14 14.03
C LYS A 75 5.34 -9.24 12.97
N ARG A 76 4.33 -9.72 12.24
CA ARG A 76 3.57 -8.91 11.28
C ARG A 76 3.01 -7.66 11.97
N ALA A 77 3.29 -6.50 11.39
CA ALA A 77 2.90 -5.23 11.98
C ALA A 77 1.37 -5.10 12.12
N LEU A 78 0.62 -5.49 11.09
CA LEU A 78 -0.84 -5.45 11.10
C LEU A 78 -1.45 -6.36 12.18
N ASP A 79 -0.87 -7.55 12.41
CA ASP A 79 -1.34 -8.47 13.44
C ASP A 79 -1.10 -7.89 14.85
N MET A 80 0.03 -7.21 15.05
CA MET A 80 0.30 -6.50 16.30
C MET A 80 -0.67 -5.34 16.51
N GLN A 81 -0.99 -4.57 15.46
CA GLN A 81 -1.96 -3.49 15.56
C GLN A 81 -3.38 -4.00 15.83
N ARG A 82 -3.79 -5.11 15.23
CA ARG A 82 -5.09 -5.75 15.52
C ARG A 82 -5.17 -6.24 16.96
N SER A 83 -4.07 -6.79 17.48
CA SER A 83 -4.02 -7.36 18.82
C SER A 83 -3.93 -6.30 19.91
N PHE A 84 -3.13 -5.26 19.72
CA PHE A 84 -2.74 -4.31 20.76
C PHE A 84 -3.14 -2.85 20.48
N GLY A 85 -3.70 -2.56 19.31
CA GLY A 85 -4.15 -1.24 18.90
C GLY A 85 -3.28 -0.59 17.83
N TRP A 86 -3.87 0.36 17.11
CA TRP A 86 -3.26 1.02 15.94
C TRP A 86 -1.94 1.74 16.26
N SER A 87 -1.76 2.20 17.49
CA SER A 87 -0.57 2.89 18.00
C SER A 87 0.38 1.98 18.80
N PHE A 88 0.39 0.67 18.55
CA PHE A 88 1.19 -0.30 19.30
C PHE A 88 2.68 0.09 19.43
N GLY A 89 3.14 0.31 20.66
CA GLY A 89 4.52 0.73 20.95
C GLY A 89 4.74 2.25 20.93
N ALA A 90 3.69 3.02 20.66
CA ALA A 90 3.67 4.47 20.61
C ALA A 90 2.31 5.05 21.07
N ALA A 91 1.65 4.46 22.08
CA ALA A 91 0.28 4.87 22.44
C ALA A 91 0.15 6.32 22.96
N GLN A 92 1.25 6.95 23.36
CA GLN A 92 1.28 8.36 23.76
C GLN A 92 1.51 9.33 22.59
N GLU A 93 1.75 8.81 21.38
CA GLU A 93 1.96 9.63 20.19
C GLU A 93 0.67 9.79 19.40
N SER A 94 0.53 10.95 18.75
CA SER A 94 -0.59 11.26 17.87
C SER A 94 -0.16 11.23 16.41
N VAL A 95 -1.12 11.02 15.52
CA VAL A 95 -0.94 11.22 14.08
C VAL A 95 -1.17 12.68 13.73
N THR A 96 -0.45 13.17 12.74
CA THR A 96 -0.57 14.55 12.24
C THR A 96 -1.36 14.55 10.95
N PHE A 97 -2.32 15.47 10.81
CA PHE A 97 -3.12 15.63 9.60
C PHE A 97 -2.72 16.91 8.88
N ASP A 98 -1.88 16.77 7.85
CA ASP A 98 -1.51 17.92 7.03
C ASP A 98 -2.62 18.24 6.02
N GLY A 99 -3.10 19.49 6.02
CA GLY A 99 -4.16 19.93 5.12
C GLY A 99 -5.58 19.61 5.58
N GLU A 100 -5.85 19.71 6.89
CA GLU A 100 -7.20 19.54 7.45
C GLU A 100 -8.26 20.36 6.71
N SER A 101 -9.34 19.70 6.34
CA SER A 101 -10.47 20.34 5.67
C SER A 101 -11.34 21.11 6.65
N LYS A 102 -11.78 22.29 6.25
CA LYS A 102 -12.75 23.10 7.01
C LYS A 102 -14.21 22.79 6.65
N LYS A 103 -14.44 21.89 5.68
CA LYS A 103 -15.80 21.54 5.25
C LYS A 103 -16.50 20.73 6.36
N PRO A 104 -17.83 20.87 6.52
CA PRO A 104 -18.59 20.03 7.43
C PRO A 104 -18.36 18.54 7.13
N PHE A 105 -18.23 17.74 8.18
CA PHE A 105 -17.92 16.32 8.09
C PHE A 105 -18.86 15.51 8.98
N ASP A 106 -19.46 14.48 8.41
CA ASP A 106 -20.28 13.52 9.17
C ASP A 106 -19.36 12.52 9.90
N GLN A 107 -19.07 12.80 11.17
CA GLN A 107 -18.26 11.91 11.99
C GLN A 107 -18.92 10.53 12.17
N GLY A 108 -20.25 10.44 12.09
CA GLY A 108 -20.97 9.17 12.14
C GLY A 108 -20.75 8.31 10.90
N ALA A 109 -20.31 8.89 9.78
CA ALA A 109 -19.98 8.15 8.56
C ALA A 109 -18.70 7.32 8.71
N ILE A 110 -17.76 7.71 9.59
CA ILE A 110 -16.50 6.96 9.81
C ILE A 110 -16.79 5.48 10.11
N ALA A 111 -17.79 5.22 10.95
CA ALA A 111 -18.14 3.86 11.36
C ALA A 111 -18.63 2.98 10.20
N ARG A 112 -19.05 3.58 9.09
CA ARG A 112 -19.54 2.90 7.89
C ARG A 112 -18.51 2.83 6.77
N MET A 113 -17.31 3.40 6.92
CA MET A 113 -16.32 3.48 5.83
C MET A 113 -16.05 2.13 5.16
N SER A 114 -15.86 1.06 5.94
CA SER A 114 -15.61 -0.28 5.40
C SER A 114 -16.75 -0.82 4.52
N THR A 115 -17.98 -0.33 4.74
CA THR A 115 -19.18 -0.68 3.97
C THR A 115 -19.40 0.30 2.82
N ASP A 116 -19.30 1.61 3.07
CA ASP A 116 -19.55 2.67 2.09
C ASP A 116 -18.52 2.67 0.94
N LEU A 117 -17.29 2.23 1.21
CA LEU A 117 -16.21 2.13 0.21
C LEU A 117 -16.08 0.74 -0.41
N ARG A 118 -16.95 -0.20 -0.03
CA ARG A 118 -16.95 -1.55 -0.60
C ARG A 118 -17.54 -1.53 -2.02
N PRO A 119 -16.94 -2.24 -2.99
CA PRO A 119 -17.54 -2.41 -4.32
C PRO A 119 -18.97 -2.97 -4.23
N VAL A 120 -19.85 -2.37 -5.02
CA VAL A 120 -21.24 -2.82 -5.22
C VAL A 120 -21.25 -4.13 -6.00
N ASP A 121 -20.45 -4.23 -7.07
CA ASP A 121 -20.24 -5.48 -7.81
C ASP A 121 -19.64 -6.56 -6.89
N GLU A 122 -20.44 -7.59 -6.60
CA GLU A 122 -20.06 -8.67 -5.70
C GLU A 122 -18.80 -9.40 -6.16
N SER A 123 -18.61 -9.48 -7.48
CA SER A 123 -17.48 -10.16 -8.08
C SER A 123 -16.16 -9.38 -7.91
N LEU A 124 -16.21 -8.09 -7.55
CA LEU A 124 -15.04 -7.29 -7.18
C LEU A 124 -14.73 -7.33 -5.67
N ARG A 125 -15.67 -7.80 -4.84
CA ARG A 125 -15.48 -7.83 -3.36
C ARG A 125 -14.35 -8.75 -2.93
N ALA A 126 -14.01 -9.78 -3.71
CA ALA A 126 -12.87 -10.67 -3.43
C ALA A 126 -11.52 -9.93 -3.44
N TYR A 127 -11.44 -8.79 -4.11
CA TYR A 127 -10.22 -7.99 -4.25
C TYR A 127 -10.22 -6.74 -3.36
N TYR A 128 -11.37 -6.43 -2.74
CA TYR A 128 -11.46 -5.33 -1.79
C TYR A 128 -10.77 -5.72 -0.47
N VAL A 129 -9.83 -4.87 -0.04
CA VAL A 129 -9.12 -5.05 1.24
C VAL A 129 -9.62 -4.00 2.23
N PRO A 130 -10.42 -4.40 3.23
CA PRO A 130 -11.05 -3.47 4.16
C PRO A 130 -10.14 -2.99 5.29
N SER A 131 -8.93 -3.57 5.42
CA SER A 131 -8.04 -3.40 6.58
C SER A 131 -7.92 -1.94 7.04
N LEU A 132 -7.59 -1.01 6.14
CA LEU A 132 -7.48 0.43 6.49
C LEU A 132 -8.79 1.01 7.03
N PHE A 133 -9.93 0.67 6.42
CA PHE A 133 -11.24 1.23 6.77
C PHE A 133 -11.89 0.58 7.99
N GLU A 134 -11.35 -0.54 8.47
CA GLU A 134 -11.72 -1.17 9.74
C GLU A 134 -10.98 -0.53 10.93
N SER A 135 -9.84 0.12 10.69
CA SER A 135 -9.00 0.70 11.74
C SER A 135 -9.62 1.78 12.64
N PRO A 136 -10.60 2.63 12.20
CA PRO A 136 -11.08 3.74 13.02
C PRO A 136 -11.62 3.35 14.40
N TYR A 137 -12.37 2.25 14.48
CA TYR A 137 -13.03 1.80 15.71
C TYR A 137 -12.63 0.37 16.10
N ALA A 138 -11.52 -0.12 15.55
CA ALA A 138 -11.02 -1.42 15.92
C ALA A 138 -10.62 -1.43 17.40
N THR A 139 -11.07 -2.46 18.12
CA THR A 139 -10.81 -2.62 19.54
C THR A 139 -9.66 -3.61 19.74
N PRO A 140 -8.58 -3.24 20.46
CA PRO A 140 -7.51 -4.16 20.80
C PRO A 140 -8.04 -5.38 21.55
N THR A 141 -7.53 -6.57 21.22
CA THR A 141 -7.89 -7.81 21.95
C THR A 141 -7.05 -7.99 23.21
N SER A 142 -5.92 -7.29 23.31
CA SER A 142 -4.91 -7.45 24.35
C SER A 142 -4.29 -6.09 24.71
N VAL A 143 -3.79 -5.97 25.93
CA VAL A 143 -3.05 -4.78 26.40
C VAL A 143 -1.59 -5.21 26.63
N PRO A 144 -0.60 -4.55 26.01
CA PRO A 144 0.80 -4.90 26.22
C PRO A 144 1.29 -4.38 27.58
N GLN A 145 2.13 -5.15 28.25
CA GLN A 145 2.63 -4.80 29.60
C GLN A 145 3.47 -3.51 29.60
N GLY A 146 4.22 -3.25 28.52
CA GLY A 146 5.06 -2.06 28.37
C GLY A 146 4.34 -0.78 27.90
N ASP A 147 3.06 -0.88 27.54
CA ASP A 147 2.24 0.25 27.09
C ASP A 147 0.77 0.09 27.54
N PRO A 148 0.49 0.19 28.86
CA PRO A 148 -0.81 -0.13 29.44
C PRO A 148 -1.87 0.96 29.23
N ALA A 149 -1.52 2.07 28.57
CA ALA A 149 -2.43 3.19 28.39
C ALA A 149 -3.56 2.81 27.42
N PRO A 150 -4.82 3.19 27.71
CA PRO A 150 -5.92 2.94 26.79
C PRO A 150 -5.67 3.69 25.48
N VAL A 151 -5.62 2.94 24.37
CA VAL A 151 -5.47 3.49 23.03
C VAL A 151 -6.76 4.22 22.66
N THR A 152 -6.68 5.53 22.42
CA THR A 152 -7.81 6.30 21.92
C THR A 152 -8.20 5.77 20.53
N PRO A 153 -9.48 5.44 20.27
CA PRO A 153 -9.91 4.97 18.95
C PRO A 153 -9.54 5.96 17.86
N LEU A 154 -8.97 5.47 16.75
CA LEU A 154 -8.49 6.33 15.69
C LEU A 154 -9.61 7.23 15.10
N GLY A 155 -10.85 6.74 15.05
CA GLY A 155 -12.02 7.47 14.57
C GLY A 155 -12.39 8.71 15.39
N THR A 156 -11.94 8.84 16.65
CA THR A 156 -12.19 10.06 17.45
C THR A 156 -11.17 11.15 17.15
N VAL A 157 -9.97 10.78 16.70
CA VAL A 157 -8.89 11.71 16.35
C VAL A 157 -8.79 11.98 14.84
N LEU A 158 -9.44 11.16 14.00
CA LEU A 158 -9.43 11.33 12.55
C LEU A 158 -9.92 12.73 12.15
N ARG A 159 -9.19 13.38 11.24
CA ARG A 159 -9.56 14.66 10.62
C ARG A 159 -9.55 14.49 9.11
N PRO A 160 -10.65 14.77 8.39
CA PRO A 160 -10.62 14.76 6.94
C PRO A 160 -9.61 15.78 6.41
N ILE A 161 -8.86 15.41 5.38
CA ILE A 161 -7.88 16.30 4.74
C ILE A 161 -8.31 16.63 3.31
N PHE A 162 -7.86 17.79 2.82
CA PHE A 162 -7.98 18.18 1.43
C PHE A 162 -6.78 19.07 1.05
N THR A 163 -5.90 18.53 0.20
CA THR A 163 -4.68 19.23 -0.25
C THR A 163 -4.79 19.68 -1.71
N PRO A 164 -3.96 20.63 -2.16
CA PRO A 164 -3.88 20.97 -3.59
C PRO A 164 -3.50 19.79 -4.49
N ALA A 165 -2.74 18.82 -3.98
CA ALA A 165 -2.39 17.62 -4.73
C ALA A 165 -3.60 16.68 -4.89
N MET A 166 -4.42 16.53 -3.85
CA MET A 166 -5.70 15.82 -3.94
C MET A 166 -6.66 16.49 -4.92
N ASP A 167 -6.75 17.82 -4.95
CA ASP A 167 -7.61 18.52 -5.94
C ASP A 167 -7.17 18.23 -7.38
N ARG A 168 -5.86 18.28 -7.66
CA ARG A 168 -5.33 17.92 -8.98
C ARG A 168 -5.66 16.48 -9.33
N ALA A 169 -5.41 15.54 -8.43
CA ALA A 169 -5.69 14.12 -8.64
C ALA A 169 -7.20 13.86 -8.88
N TYR A 170 -8.08 14.48 -8.10
CA TYR A 170 -9.53 14.44 -8.29
C TYR A 170 -9.94 14.93 -9.69
N ARG A 171 -9.40 16.07 -10.14
CA ARG A 171 -9.68 16.60 -11.48
C ARG A 171 -9.13 15.70 -12.59
N SER A 172 -7.96 15.09 -12.41
CA SER A 172 -7.42 14.09 -13.34
C SER A 172 -8.33 12.85 -13.42
N GLY A 173 -8.82 12.37 -12.29
CA GLY A 173 -9.79 11.27 -12.22
C GLY A 173 -11.09 11.60 -12.96
N LYS A 174 -11.62 12.82 -12.77
CA LYS A 174 -12.78 13.33 -13.52
C LYS A 174 -12.53 13.38 -15.03
N ALA A 175 -11.37 13.86 -15.45
CA ALA A 175 -10.99 13.93 -16.86
C ALA A 175 -10.84 12.53 -17.49
N LEU A 176 -10.36 11.53 -16.74
CA LEU A 176 -10.36 10.15 -17.20
C LEU A 176 -11.79 9.59 -17.31
N ALA A 177 -12.64 9.86 -16.31
CA ALA A 177 -14.04 9.45 -16.36
C ALA A 177 -14.79 10.08 -17.55
N SER A 178 -14.55 11.35 -17.88
CA SER A 178 -15.19 11.99 -19.04
C SER A 178 -14.84 11.31 -20.36
N LEU A 179 -13.59 10.82 -20.51
CA LEU A 179 -13.19 10.03 -21.68
C LEU A 179 -13.99 8.74 -21.79
N LEU A 180 -14.13 8.01 -20.68
CA LEU A 180 -14.86 6.73 -20.68
C LEU A 180 -16.38 6.93 -20.88
N LEU A 181 -16.94 7.98 -20.28
CA LEU A 181 -18.34 8.36 -20.47
C LEU A 181 -18.62 8.75 -21.93
N ALA A 182 -17.72 9.49 -22.57
CA ALA A 182 -17.83 9.87 -23.98
C ALA A 182 -17.66 8.67 -24.93
N ALA A 183 -16.90 7.66 -24.54
CA ALA A 183 -16.68 6.43 -25.31
C ALA A 183 -17.74 5.33 -25.05
N ARG A 184 -18.85 5.67 -24.38
CA ARG A 184 -19.96 4.75 -24.11
C ARG A 184 -20.53 4.20 -25.42
N THR A 185 -20.81 2.90 -25.45
CA THR A 185 -21.45 2.21 -26.58
C THR A 185 -22.93 1.98 -26.31
N THR A 186 -23.65 1.40 -27.27
CA THR A 186 -25.03 0.94 -27.07
C THR A 186 -25.16 -0.12 -25.96
N SER A 187 -24.09 -0.85 -25.65
CA SER A 187 -24.03 -1.84 -24.56
C SER A 187 -23.61 -1.24 -23.20
N GLY A 188 -23.44 0.09 -23.11
CA GLY A 188 -23.11 0.80 -21.88
C GLY A 188 -21.63 1.22 -21.82
N LEU A 189 -21.12 1.39 -20.60
CA LEU A 189 -19.72 1.76 -20.39
C LEU A 189 -18.78 0.63 -20.80
N ARG A 190 -17.59 1.01 -21.25
CA ARG A 190 -16.51 0.09 -21.61
C ARG A 190 -15.91 -0.56 -20.37
N ARG A 191 -16.43 -1.74 -20.03
CA ARG A 191 -16.00 -2.57 -18.89
C ARG A 191 -14.89 -3.57 -19.24
N ASP A 192 -14.47 -3.57 -20.50
CA ASP A 192 -13.28 -4.26 -20.97
C ASP A 192 -11.98 -3.52 -20.60
N ILE A 193 -12.09 -2.32 -20.03
CA ILE A 193 -10.98 -1.54 -19.47
C ILE A 193 -11.02 -1.64 -17.93
N ALA A 194 -9.88 -1.96 -17.33
CA ALA A 194 -9.61 -1.76 -15.91
C ALA A 194 -8.52 -0.70 -15.72
N VAL A 195 -8.61 0.05 -14.62
CA VAL A 195 -7.62 1.06 -14.25
C VAL A 195 -6.96 0.65 -12.94
N ILE A 196 -5.65 0.84 -12.84
CA ILE A 196 -4.88 0.64 -11.62
C ILE A 196 -4.30 2.01 -11.25
N VAL A 197 -4.75 2.61 -10.16
CA VAL A 197 -4.29 3.92 -9.70
C VAL A 197 -3.24 3.73 -8.62
N ASP A 198 -1.98 4.07 -8.94
CA ASP A 198 -0.82 3.93 -8.05
C ASP A 198 -0.13 5.27 -7.82
N LEU A 199 -0.87 6.17 -7.15
CA LEU A 199 -0.42 7.48 -6.66
C LEU A 199 -0.13 7.40 -5.16
N ASP A 200 0.37 8.50 -4.59
CA ASP A 200 0.39 8.66 -3.13
C ASP A 200 -1.03 8.48 -2.57
N GLY A 201 -1.18 7.80 -1.43
CA GLY A 201 -2.47 7.30 -0.95
C GLY A 201 -3.62 8.33 -0.95
N PRO A 202 -3.46 9.57 -0.42
CA PRO A 202 -4.48 10.61 -0.50
C PRO A 202 -4.89 10.98 -1.94
N GLU A 203 -3.92 11.08 -2.85
CA GLU A 203 -4.10 11.39 -4.26
C GLU A 203 -4.77 10.23 -4.99
N SER A 204 -4.44 8.98 -4.68
CA SER A 204 -5.10 7.79 -5.24
C SER A 204 -6.58 7.76 -4.87
N VAL A 205 -6.92 8.05 -3.61
CA VAL A 205 -8.31 8.17 -3.17
C VAL A 205 -9.01 9.33 -3.90
N ALA A 206 -8.35 10.48 -4.01
CA ALA A 206 -8.92 11.65 -4.68
C ALA A 206 -9.19 11.39 -6.16
N PHE A 207 -8.25 10.77 -6.86
CA PHE A 207 -8.38 10.36 -8.26
C PHE A 207 -9.57 9.39 -8.43
N ALA A 208 -9.65 8.37 -7.57
CA ALA A 208 -10.77 7.44 -7.58
C ALA A 208 -12.12 8.14 -7.32
N ALA A 209 -12.15 9.11 -6.41
CA ALA A 209 -13.35 9.91 -6.13
C ALA A 209 -13.80 10.73 -7.34
N GLY A 210 -12.86 11.33 -8.07
CA GLY A 210 -13.15 12.05 -9.32
C GLY A 210 -13.63 11.11 -10.43
N ALA A 211 -13.10 9.89 -10.46
CA ALA A 211 -13.44 8.89 -11.46
C ALA A 211 -14.72 8.08 -11.14
N ALA A 212 -15.27 8.21 -9.93
CA ALA A 212 -16.33 7.33 -9.40
C ALA A 212 -17.62 7.35 -10.24
N GLU A 213 -17.86 8.36 -11.07
CA GLU A 213 -19.03 8.34 -11.97
C GLU A 213 -18.94 7.25 -13.05
N ALA A 214 -17.74 7.00 -13.58
CA ALA A 214 -17.51 6.05 -14.66
C ALA A 214 -16.86 4.74 -14.18
N PHE A 215 -16.22 4.78 -13.02
CA PHE A 215 -15.47 3.67 -12.46
C PHE A 215 -16.01 3.25 -11.08
N GLU A 216 -15.87 1.97 -10.78
CA GLU A 216 -16.11 1.36 -9.49
C GLU A 216 -14.76 1.14 -8.79
N PRO A 217 -14.45 1.93 -7.74
CA PRO A 217 -13.21 1.80 -6.99
C PRO A 217 -13.16 0.49 -6.19
N VAL A 218 -12.01 -0.16 -6.21
CA VAL A 218 -11.65 -1.33 -5.42
C VAL A 218 -10.38 -0.98 -4.66
N PHE A 219 -10.55 -0.61 -3.39
CA PHE A 219 -9.44 -0.23 -2.53
C PHE A 219 -8.70 -1.47 -2.01
N THR A 220 -7.36 -1.42 -2.05
CA THR A 220 -6.50 -2.55 -1.67
C THR A 220 -5.49 -2.17 -0.57
N PHE A 221 -5.89 -1.29 0.36
CA PHE A 221 -5.02 -0.79 1.43
C PHE A 221 -4.94 -1.79 2.60
N ASP A 222 -3.87 -2.58 2.64
CA ASP A 222 -3.69 -3.67 3.62
C ASP A 222 -2.80 -3.29 4.81
N ASN A 223 -3.04 -2.12 5.41
CA ASN A 223 -2.33 -1.68 6.59
C ASN A 223 -3.22 -0.83 7.50
N TRP A 224 -2.76 -0.64 8.75
CA TRP A 224 -3.35 0.30 9.67
C TRP A 224 -2.45 1.52 9.89
N PRO A 225 -3.02 2.69 10.19
CA PRO A 225 -2.24 3.86 10.57
C PRO A 225 -1.45 3.64 11.85
N HIS A 226 -0.26 4.23 11.93
CA HIS A 226 0.58 4.26 13.12
C HIS A 226 1.28 5.64 13.20
N PRO A 227 1.49 6.26 14.39
CA PRO A 227 2.18 7.56 14.50
C PRO A 227 3.58 7.54 13.87
N ARG A 228 4.33 6.46 14.12
CA ARG A 228 5.64 6.17 13.54
C ARG A 228 5.61 5.35 12.24
N GLY A 229 4.44 5.15 11.64
CA GLY A 229 4.30 4.37 10.41
C GLY A 229 5.16 4.95 9.28
N VAL A 230 5.90 4.09 8.58
CA VAL A 230 6.60 4.46 7.34
C VAL A 230 5.59 4.90 6.29
N VAL A 231 4.54 4.09 6.11
CA VAL A 231 3.40 4.43 5.26
C VAL A 231 2.45 5.32 6.05
N LYS A 232 2.19 6.53 5.59
CA LYS A 232 1.32 7.51 6.27
C LYS A 232 -0.17 7.23 6.03
N ALA A 233 -0.60 6.01 6.37
CA ALA A 233 -1.96 5.52 6.11
C ALA A 233 -3.08 6.35 6.78
N HIS A 234 -2.78 7.12 7.85
CA HIS A 234 -3.74 8.05 8.43
C HIS A 234 -4.13 9.17 7.46
N LEU A 235 -3.23 9.61 6.57
CA LEU A 235 -3.53 10.60 5.55
C LEU A 235 -4.44 10.00 4.46
N THR A 236 -4.17 8.77 4.05
CA THR A 236 -5.02 8.01 3.11
C THR A 236 -6.43 7.80 3.67
N LEU A 237 -6.53 7.40 4.95
CA LEU A 237 -7.81 7.26 5.66
C LEU A 237 -8.54 8.59 5.79
N ALA A 238 -7.82 9.69 6.09
CA ALA A 238 -8.38 11.03 6.17
C ALA A 238 -8.90 11.53 4.81
N ALA A 239 -8.20 11.24 3.72
CA ALA A 239 -8.67 11.53 2.36
C ALA A 239 -9.92 10.71 2.02
N ALA A 240 -9.95 9.44 2.41
CA ALA A 240 -11.13 8.58 2.25
C ALA A 240 -12.33 9.11 3.02
N ALA A 241 -12.14 9.60 4.25
CA ALA A 241 -13.19 10.24 5.03
C ALA A 241 -13.72 11.52 4.36
N TYR A 242 -12.85 12.32 3.74
CA TYR A 242 -13.26 13.52 2.99
C TYR A 242 -14.11 13.17 1.76
N TYR A 243 -13.72 12.15 1.00
CA TYR A 243 -14.40 11.77 -0.25
C TYR A 243 -15.50 10.70 -0.07
N GLN A 244 -15.69 10.16 1.14
CA GLN A 244 -16.67 9.10 1.43
C GLN A 244 -18.07 9.37 0.85
N PRO A 245 -18.65 10.59 0.93
CA PRO A 245 -19.97 10.85 0.35
C PRO A 245 -20.05 10.60 -1.16
N LEU A 246 -18.95 10.75 -1.90
CA LEU A 246 -18.92 10.49 -3.34
C LEU A 246 -18.93 8.99 -3.66
N PHE A 247 -18.33 8.16 -2.80
CA PHE A 247 -18.32 6.71 -2.94
C PHE A 247 -19.62 6.06 -2.48
N ALA A 248 -20.21 6.56 -1.39
CA ALA A 248 -21.46 6.05 -0.84
C ALA A 248 -22.70 6.35 -1.73
N ARG A 249 -22.58 7.28 -2.67
CA ARG A 249 -23.65 7.65 -3.59
C ARG A 249 -24.00 6.48 -4.52
N ALA A 250 -25.29 6.23 -4.71
CA ALA A 250 -25.75 5.24 -5.68
C ALA A 250 -25.44 5.69 -7.11
N HIS A 251 -24.91 4.76 -7.92
CA HIS A 251 -24.63 5.00 -9.34
C HIS A 251 -25.57 4.17 -10.23
N PRO A 252 -26.09 4.75 -11.32
CA PRO A 252 -26.96 4.03 -12.24
C PRO A 252 -26.13 3.10 -13.14
N GLY A 253 -26.34 1.80 -12.98
CA GLY A 253 -25.82 0.77 -13.87
C GLY A 253 -24.33 0.40 -13.66
N PRO A 254 -23.83 -0.56 -14.46
CA PRO A 254 -22.47 -1.08 -14.31
C PRO A 254 -21.39 -0.07 -14.71
N ARG A 255 -20.31 -0.01 -13.94
CA ARG A 255 -19.13 0.85 -14.17
C ARG A 255 -17.90 0.03 -14.52
N ALA A 256 -16.86 0.67 -15.06
CA ALA A 256 -15.56 0.01 -15.27
C ALA A 256 -14.82 -0.19 -13.93
N THR A 257 -13.88 -1.12 -13.86
CA THR A 257 -13.17 -1.40 -12.60
C THR A 257 -11.98 -0.45 -12.40
N MET A 258 -11.77 0.03 -11.18
CA MET A 258 -10.59 0.81 -10.80
C MET A 258 -9.98 0.28 -9.49
N PHE A 259 -8.79 -0.32 -9.56
CA PHE A 259 -8.02 -0.70 -8.37
C PHE A 259 -7.27 0.51 -7.83
N VAL A 260 -7.37 0.75 -6.52
CA VAL A 260 -6.80 1.93 -5.86
C VAL A 260 -5.73 1.50 -4.87
N LEU A 261 -4.50 1.93 -5.14
CA LEU A 261 -3.29 1.57 -4.40
C LEU A 261 -2.67 2.80 -3.76
N ASP A 262 -1.82 2.58 -2.75
CA ASP A 262 -0.93 3.61 -2.21
C ASP A 262 0.49 3.31 -2.70
N ARG A 263 1.06 4.21 -3.49
CA ARG A 263 2.42 4.08 -4.01
C ARG A 263 3.47 4.03 -2.90
N GLN A 264 3.18 4.66 -1.76
CA GLN A 264 4.06 4.67 -0.60
C GLN A 264 4.01 3.33 0.19
N ARG A 265 3.21 2.33 -0.24
CA ARG A 265 3.20 1.01 0.41
C ARG A 265 4.56 0.32 0.42
N LEU A 266 5.44 0.66 -0.53
CA LEU A 266 6.82 0.16 -0.65
C LEU A 266 7.88 1.18 -0.22
N SER A 267 7.51 2.24 0.51
CA SER A 267 8.47 3.26 0.97
C SER A 267 9.68 2.63 1.67
N ALA A 268 10.82 3.32 1.60
CA ALA A 268 12.04 2.86 2.25
C ALA A 268 11.82 2.72 3.77
N TYR A 269 12.23 1.57 4.31
CA TYR A 269 12.26 1.30 5.74
C TYR A 269 13.70 1.05 6.15
N SER A 270 14.11 1.71 7.23
CA SER A 270 15.31 1.38 7.98
C SER A 270 14.87 0.85 9.33
N ASP A 271 15.53 -0.21 9.82
CA ASP A 271 15.25 -0.81 11.13
C ASP A 271 15.71 0.11 12.27
N ASP A 272 15.01 1.23 12.42
CA ASP A 272 15.25 2.30 13.39
C ASP A 272 14.10 2.28 14.42
N ALA A 273 14.43 2.50 15.68
CA ALA A 273 13.48 2.66 16.78
C ALA A 273 12.46 3.80 16.56
N THR A 274 12.70 4.69 15.59
CA THR A 274 11.77 5.77 15.20
C THR A 274 10.75 5.37 14.14
N GLN A 275 10.84 4.16 13.56
CA GLN A 275 9.96 3.71 12.47
C GLN A 275 9.14 2.49 12.87
N PHE A 276 7.94 2.40 12.29
CA PHE A 276 7.06 1.25 12.37
C PHE A 276 6.76 0.76 10.96
N ASP A 277 7.18 -0.47 10.64
CA ASP A 277 7.05 -1.04 9.30
C ASP A 277 5.61 -1.52 9.03
N ASN A 278 4.73 -0.57 8.69
CA ASN A 278 3.36 -0.84 8.23
C ASN A 278 3.25 -0.92 6.69
N ARG A 279 4.34 -1.32 6.02
CA ARG A 279 4.34 -1.59 4.57
C ARG A 279 3.55 -2.85 4.26
N TYR A 280 3.03 -2.90 3.04
CA TYR A 280 2.22 -4.01 2.56
C TYR A 280 2.37 -4.15 1.04
N VAL A 281 1.96 -5.31 0.51
CA VAL A 281 2.00 -5.61 -0.93
C VAL A 281 0.60 -5.44 -1.53
N ALA A 282 0.55 -4.91 -2.75
CA ALA A 282 -0.65 -4.81 -3.54
C ALA A 282 -1.35 -6.17 -3.70
N ARG A 283 -2.69 -6.16 -3.78
CA ARG A 283 -3.48 -7.34 -4.08
C ARG A 283 -4.33 -7.08 -5.32
N LEU A 284 -3.86 -7.56 -6.47
CA LEU A 284 -4.58 -7.48 -7.72
C LEU A 284 -5.13 -8.84 -8.15
N PRO A 285 -6.16 -8.89 -9.02
CA PRO A 285 -6.60 -10.15 -9.61
C PRO A 285 -5.50 -10.76 -10.48
N ALA A 286 -5.43 -12.09 -10.51
CA ALA A 286 -4.62 -12.81 -11.48
C ALA A 286 -5.09 -12.51 -12.92
N ALA A 287 -4.19 -12.70 -13.90
CA ALA A 287 -4.45 -12.41 -15.31
C ALA A 287 -5.69 -13.14 -15.85
N ASP A 288 -5.87 -14.42 -15.50
CA ASP A 288 -7.04 -15.21 -15.91
C ASP A 288 -8.33 -14.67 -15.30
N ALA A 289 -8.29 -14.23 -14.03
CA ALA A 289 -9.45 -13.62 -13.39
C ALA A 289 -9.87 -12.30 -14.07
N LEU A 290 -8.92 -11.47 -14.51
CA LEU A 290 -9.24 -10.29 -15.33
C LEU A 290 -9.82 -10.71 -16.70
N TRP A 291 -9.20 -11.68 -17.35
CA TRP A 291 -9.61 -12.16 -18.66
C TRP A 291 -11.04 -12.70 -18.66
N ASP A 292 -11.39 -13.53 -17.69
CA ASP A 292 -12.71 -14.15 -17.55
C ASP A 292 -13.81 -13.12 -17.25
N ARG A 293 -13.44 -12.00 -16.62
CA ARG A 293 -14.33 -10.84 -16.43
C ARG A 293 -14.54 -10.00 -17.69
N GLY A 294 -13.89 -10.35 -18.80
CA GLY A 294 -13.96 -9.60 -20.05
C GLY A 294 -13.00 -8.41 -20.12
N ILE A 295 -12.08 -8.26 -19.17
CA ILE A 295 -11.07 -7.20 -19.21
C ILE A 295 -10.03 -7.56 -20.28
N ARG A 296 -9.74 -6.60 -21.15
CA ARG A 296 -8.80 -6.71 -22.27
C ARG A 296 -7.74 -5.62 -22.24
N HIS A 297 -7.99 -4.55 -21.48
CA HIS A 297 -7.11 -3.41 -21.36
C HIS A 297 -6.93 -3.03 -19.89
N VAL A 298 -5.68 -2.78 -19.50
CA VAL A 298 -5.31 -2.29 -18.17
C VAL A 298 -4.57 -0.96 -18.35
N LEU A 299 -5.08 0.09 -17.71
CA LEU A 299 -4.40 1.38 -17.62
C LEU A 299 -3.75 1.53 -16.24
N TYR A 300 -2.44 1.49 -16.18
CA TYR A 300 -1.66 1.72 -14.96
C TYR A 300 -1.33 3.22 -14.82
N VAL A 301 -1.88 3.86 -13.80
CA VAL A 301 -1.78 5.31 -13.56
C VAL A 301 -0.72 5.61 -12.51
N VAL A 302 0.24 6.45 -12.88
CA VAL A 302 1.38 6.88 -12.05
C VAL A 302 1.32 8.39 -11.80
N PRO A 303 2.03 8.93 -10.79
CA PRO A 303 1.88 10.35 -10.43
C PRO A 303 2.33 11.33 -11.51
N MET A 304 3.44 11.05 -12.18
CA MET A 304 4.07 12.00 -13.09
C MET A 304 4.84 11.31 -14.22
N GLU A 305 5.07 12.05 -15.30
CA GLU A 305 5.68 11.53 -16.54
C GLU A 305 7.07 10.91 -16.37
N MET A 306 7.82 11.30 -15.32
CA MET A 306 9.13 10.73 -15.03
C MET A 306 9.05 9.31 -14.45
N VAL A 307 7.89 8.89 -13.95
CA VAL A 307 7.67 7.52 -13.48
C VAL A 307 7.31 6.66 -14.68
N THR A 308 8.31 5.97 -15.22
CA THR A 308 8.16 5.15 -16.43
C THR A 308 8.07 3.65 -16.16
N THR A 309 8.12 3.26 -14.89
CA THR A 309 8.02 1.85 -14.47
C THR A 309 7.08 1.69 -13.30
N GLU A 310 6.49 0.51 -13.24
CA GLU A 310 5.63 0.05 -12.15
C GLU A 310 6.38 -0.11 -10.83
N SER A 311 5.62 -0.11 -9.74
CA SER A 311 6.11 -0.48 -8.42
C SER A 311 6.53 -1.95 -8.41
N ASP A 312 7.56 -2.29 -7.63
CA ASP A 312 8.21 -3.61 -7.69
C ASP A 312 7.27 -4.78 -7.42
N ASP A 313 6.31 -4.61 -6.54
CA ASP A 313 5.31 -5.62 -6.21
C ASP A 313 4.27 -5.87 -7.30
N LEU A 314 4.21 -5.01 -8.33
CA LEU A 314 3.29 -5.13 -9.46
C LEU A 314 3.93 -5.73 -10.72
N ASN A 315 5.26 -5.92 -10.76
CA ASN A 315 5.95 -6.36 -11.98
C ASN A 315 5.42 -7.70 -12.49
N ASP A 316 5.38 -8.72 -11.62
CA ASP A 316 4.93 -10.07 -11.98
C ASP A 316 3.47 -10.04 -12.48
N ASP A 317 2.59 -9.27 -11.84
CA ASP A 317 1.18 -9.11 -12.24
C ASP A 317 1.05 -8.47 -13.63
N LEU A 318 1.71 -7.32 -13.86
CA LEU A 318 1.62 -6.62 -15.14
C LEU A 318 2.28 -7.40 -16.29
N VAL A 319 3.36 -8.14 -16.01
CA VAL A 319 3.95 -9.10 -16.95
C VAL A 319 2.98 -10.23 -17.25
N ALA A 320 2.31 -10.80 -16.24
CA ALA A 320 1.31 -11.84 -16.43
C ALA A 320 0.11 -11.37 -17.26
N TYR A 321 -0.36 -10.13 -17.06
CA TYR A 321 -1.42 -9.53 -17.87
C TYR A 321 -1.01 -9.47 -19.35
N ARG A 322 0.19 -8.96 -19.62
CA ARG A 322 0.74 -8.93 -20.99
C ARG A 322 0.86 -10.32 -21.59
N MET A 323 1.37 -11.30 -20.83
CA MET A 323 1.48 -12.70 -21.29
C MET A 323 0.11 -13.32 -21.59
N ARG A 324 -0.94 -12.87 -20.90
CA ARG A 324 -2.33 -13.25 -21.16
C ARG A 324 -2.99 -12.46 -22.30
N GLN A 325 -2.23 -11.62 -23.01
CA GLN A 325 -2.71 -10.75 -24.09
C GLN A 325 -3.71 -9.68 -23.62
N ILE A 326 -3.64 -9.30 -22.34
CA ILE A 326 -4.26 -8.07 -21.85
C ILE A 326 -3.31 -6.92 -22.20
N ASP A 327 -3.81 -5.92 -22.91
CA ASP A 327 -3.03 -4.75 -23.28
C ASP A 327 -2.80 -3.87 -22.05
N VAL A 328 -1.54 -3.57 -21.72
CA VAL A 328 -1.16 -2.81 -20.53
C VAL A 328 -0.55 -1.48 -20.96
N GLY A 329 -1.27 -0.39 -20.72
CA GLY A 329 -0.80 0.98 -20.90
C GLY A 329 -0.39 1.61 -19.57
N LEU A 330 0.55 2.55 -19.61
CA LEU A 330 0.91 3.39 -18.46
C LEU A 330 0.49 4.83 -18.72
N MET A 331 -0.07 5.54 -17.75
CA MET A 331 -0.42 6.95 -17.89
C MET A 331 0.00 7.75 -16.67
N ALA A 332 0.64 8.89 -16.89
CA ALA A 332 0.88 9.83 -15.80
C ALA A 332 -0.38 10.65 -15.50
N ALA A 333 -0.74 10.81 -14.23
CA ALA A 333 -1.93 11.55 -13.82
C ALA A 333 -1.80 13.07 -14.09
N ASP A 334 -0.56 13.59 -14.12
CA ASP A 334 -0.24 15.00 -14.43
C ASP A 334 -0.37 15.36 -15.93
N VAL A 335 -0.62 14.38 -16.80
CA VAL A 335 -0.95 14.63 -18.22
C VAL A 335 -2.28 15.37 -18.38
N PHE A 336 -3.14 15.30 -17.37
CA PHE A 336 -4.40 16.04 -17.32
C PHE A 336 -4.17 17.40 -16.69
N SER A 337 -4.46 18.45 -17.46
CA SER A 337 -4.41 19.82 -16.96
C SER A 337 -5.50 20.68 -17.57
N ALA A 338 -5.78 21.81 -16.93
CA ALA A 338 -6.76 22.76 -17.42
C ALA A 338 -6.30 23.43 -18.71
N ASP A 339 -7.24 23.73 -19.60
CA ASP A 339 -6.94 24.50 -20.80
C ASP A 339 -6.76 25.98 -20.43
N PRO A 340 -5.55 26.56 -20.53
CA PRO A 340 -5.32 27.95 -20.16
C PRO A 340 -6.02 28.94 -21.08
N ALA A 341 -6.46 28.51 -22.27
CA ALA A 341 -7.18 29.35 -23.23
C ALA A 341 -8.70 29.30 -23.03
N GLU A 342 -9.23 28.41 -22.20
CA GLU A 342 -10.66 28.26 -22.01
C GLU A 342 -11.21 29.32 -21.04
N ALA A 343 -12.12 30.17 -21.54
CA ALA A 343 -12.71 31.23 -20.75
C ALA A 343 -13.67 30.66 -19.70
N ARG A 344 -13.58 31.17 -18.45
CA ARG A 344 -14.49 30.76 -17.37
C ARG A 344 -15.94 31.15 -17.72
N PRO A 345 -16.88 30.19 -17.82
CA PRO A 345 -18.27 30.49 -18.08
C PRO A 345 -18.92 31.16 -16.86
N ALA A 346 -19.92 31.99 -17.09
CA ALA A 346 -20.60 32.76 -16.02
C ALA A 346 -21.28 31.86 -14.97
N ASN A 347 -21.68 30.65 -15.36
CA ASN A 347 -22.28 29.62 -14.50
C ASN A 347 -21.29 28.53 -14.06
N ALA A 348 -19.98 28.81 -14.10
CA ALA A 348 -18.95 27.87 -13.67
C ALA A 348 -19.18 27.42 -12.22
N THR A 349 -19.19 26.11 -12.01
CA THR A 349 -19.22 25.49 -10.67
C THR A 349 -17.85 25.61 -9.98
N GLU A 350 -17.77 25.16 -8.73
CA GLU A 350 -16.49 25.05 -8.00
C GLU A 350 -15.48 24.12 -8.70
N GLU A 351 -15.95 23.28 -9.62
CA GLU A 351 -15.13 22.30 -10.35
C GLU A 351 -14.43 22.89 -11.59
N TRP A 352 -14.63 24.19 -11.86
CA TRP A 352 -13.90 24.89 -12.92
C TRP A 352 -12.44 25.18 -12.53
N PRO A 353 -11.49 25.19 -13.48
CA PRO A 353 -11.60 24.70 -14.85
C PRO A 353 -11.59 23.16 -14.96
N PRO A 354 -12.23 22.58 -15.99
CA PRO A 354 -12.09 21.17 -16.31
C PRO A 354 -10.65 20.85 -16.72
N CYS A 355 -10.19 19.64 -16.41
CA CYS A 355 -8.91 19.13 -16.89
C CYS A 355 -9.10 18.29 -18.16
N TYR A 356 -8.12 18.34 -19.06
CA TYR A 356 -8.13 17.59 -20.30
C TYR A 356 -6.83 16.83 -20.50
N TYR A 357 -6.92 15.65 -21.14
CA TYR A 357 -5.74 14.92 -21.57
C TYR A 357 -4.91 15.78 -22.51
N GLY A 358 -3.66 16.04 -22.14
CA GLY A 358 -2.78 16.91 -22.90
C GLY A 358 -2.92 18.41 -22.62
N GLY A 359 -3.78 18.78 -21.65
CA GLY A 359 -3.94 20.14 -21.18
C GLY A 359 -4.82 21.05 -22.04
N ARG A 360 -5.56 20.51 -23.01
CA ARG A 360 -6.47 21.29 -23.87
C ARG A 360 -7.73 20.51 -24.23
N ALA A 361 -8.85 21.21 -24.41
CA ALA A 361 -10.10 20.58 -24.84
C ALA A 361 -9.94 19.87 -26.19
N ALA A 362 -9.22 20.49 -27.13
CA ALA A 362 -8.96 19.94 -28.46
C ALA A 362 -8.06 18.70 -28.47
N SER A 363 -7.26 18.48 -27.41
CA SER A 363 -6.38 17.32 -27.29
C SER A 363 -6.97 16.21 -26.42
N HIS A 364 -8.10 16.44 -25.77
CA HIS A 364 -8.70 15.48 -24.83
C HIS A 364 -8.90 14.10 -25.46
N GLY A 365 -9.48 14.07 -26.67
CA GLY A 365 -9.71 12.82 -27.41
C GLY A 365 -8.43 12.09 -27.85
N TRP A 366 -7.25 12.72 -27.80
CA TRP A 366 -5.98 12.10 -28.17
C TRP A 366 -5.62 10.92 -27.26
N PHE A 367 -6.22 10.84 -26.08
CA PHE A 367 -6.14 9.64 -25.23
C PHE A 367 -6.41 8.36 -26.04
N TRP A 368 -7.42 8.35 -26.90
CA TRP A 368 -7.78 7.17 -27.72
C TRP A 368 -6.84 6.93 -28.91
N VAL A 369 -5.93 7.86 -29.20
CA VAL A 369 -4.82 7.68 -30.15
C VAL A 369 -3.64 7.00 -29.45
N ASP A 370 -3.33 7.43 -28.23
CA ASP A 370 -2.24 6.85 -27.44
C ASP A 370 -2.63 5.47 -26.86
N TYR A 371 -3.92 5.25 -26.58
CA TYR A 371 -4.50 3.98 -26.14
C TYR A 371 -5.58 3.53 -27.14
N PRO A 372 -5.21 2.85 -28.24
CA PRO A 372 -6.10 2.54 -29.36
C PRO A 372 -7.02 1.34 -29.05
N TRP A 373 -7.75 1.43 -27.94
CA TRP A 373 -8.60 0.37 -27.42
C TRP A 373 -10.00 0.37 -28.03
N GLY A 374 -10.26 1.26 -29.00
CA GLY A 374 -11.57 1.46 -29.61
C GLY A 374 -11.45 2.18 -30.95
N PRO A 375 -12.59 2.52 -31.57
CA PRO A 375 -12.58 3.25 -32.84
C PRO A 375 -11.93 4.62 -32.67
N PRO A 376 -11.25 5.14 -33.71
CA PRO A 376 -10.56 6.42 -33.62
C PRO A 376 -11.58 7.55 -33.37
N PRO A 377 -11.25 8.51 -32.50
CA PRO A 377 -12.11 9.65 -32.20
C PRO A 377 -12.44 10.47 -33.46
N ARG A 378 -13.68 10.96 -33.54
CA ARG A 378 -14.18 11.84 -34.61
C ARG A 378 -14.84 13.09 -33.99
N PRO A 379 -14.43 14.32 -34.35
CA PRO A 379 -13.33 14.65 -35.27
C PRO A 379 -11.96 14.21 -34.74
N ALA A 380 -10.94 14.20 -35.62
CA ALA A 380 -9.59 13.83 -35.23
C ALA A 380 -9.07 14.80 -34.15
N PRO A 381 -8.56 14.31 -33.01
CA PRO A 381 -8.06 15.15 -31.93
C PRO A 381 -6.74 15.81 -32.31
N VAL A 382 -6.40 16.88 -31.60
CA VAL A 382 -5.11 17.56 -31.75
C VAL A 382 -4.06 16.87 -30.89
N GLU A 383 -2.87 16.63 -31.45
CA GLU A 383 -1.77 16.02 -30.69
C GLU A 383 -1.35 16.90 -29.51
N PRO A 384 -1.27 16.37 -28.28
CA PRO A 384 -0.78 17.13 -27.15
C PRO A 384 0.69 17.54 -27.32
N ALA A 385 1.05 18.71 -26.80
CA ALA A 385 2.43 19.18 -26.77
C ALA A 385 3.22 18.69 -25.53
N VAL A 386 2.57 17.96 -24.62
CA VAL A 386 3.17 17.40 -23.39
C VAL A 386 3.73 16.01 -23.63
N ARG A 387 4.71 15.56 -22.82
CA ARG A 387 5.22 14.19 -22.96
C ARG A 387 4.19 13.18 -22.45
N ARG A 388 4.19 12.01 -23.08
CA ARG A 388 3.21 10.94 -22.86
C ARG A 388 3.96 9.60 -22.84
N PRO A 389 4.69 9.30 -21.74
CA PRO A 389 5.59 8.14 -21.67
C PRO A 389 4.86 6.82 -21.88
N GLY A 390 3.56 6.79 -21.60
CA GLY A 390 2.66 5.65 -21.80
C GLY A 390 2.70 4.98 -23.16
N LYS A 391 2.98 5.76 -24.22
CA LYS A 391 3.00 5.27 -25.60
C LYS A 391 4.00 4.15 -25.86
N ARG A 392 5.07 4.05 -25.05
CA ARG A 392 6.15 3.07 -25.22
C ARG A 392 6.25 2.10 -24.05
N TYR A 393 5.41 2.25 -23.05
CA TYR A 393 5.46 1.38 -21.89
C TYR A 393 5.08 -0.04 -22.28
N MET A 394 5.91 -1.00 -21.87
CA MET A 394 5.62 -2.41 -21.98
C MET A 394 6.17 -3.10 -20.73
N PRO A 395 5.32 -3.75 -19.91
CA PRO A 395 5.80 -4.53 -18.78
C PRO A 395 6.82 -5.56 -19.25
N ALA A 396 7.96 -5.62 -18.58
CA ALA A 396 9.03 -6.58 -18.84
C ALA A 396 9.45 -7.19 -17.53
N SER A 397 9.66 -8.51 -17.54
CA SER A 397 10.14 -9.21 -16.35
C SER A 397 11.47 -8.60 -15.89
N ARG A 398 11.55 -8.25 -14.62
CA ARG A 398 12.77 -7.78 -13.97
C ARG A 398 12.90 -8.42 -12.59
N ALA A 399 14.13 -8.56 -12.12
CA ALA A 399 14.34 -9.02 -10.75
C ALA A 399 13.85 -7.94 -9.77
N THR A 400 12.91 -8.31 -8.90
CA THR A 400 12.44 -7.48 -7.80
C THR A 400 12.53 -8.26 -6.49
N PRO A 401 12.51 -7.59 -5.32
CA PRO A 401 12.41 -8.27 -4.03
C PRO A 401 11.14 -9.13 -3.86
N PHE A 402 10.16 -8.95 -4.75
CA PHE A 402 8.86 -9.62 -4.73
C PHE A 402 8.68 -10.63 -5.88
N THR A 403 9.71 -10.84 -6.71
CA THR A 403 9.60 -11.73 -7.87
C THR A 403 9.53 -13.18 -7.43
N SER A 404 8.50 -13.88 -7.88
CA SER A 404 8.37 -15.32 -7.69
C SER A 404 9.39 -16.08 -8.55
N SER A 405 10.28 -16.87 -7.94
CA SER A 405 11.13 -17.82 -8.68
C SER A 405 10.35 -19.05 -9.18
N SER A 406 9.02 -19.08 -8.97
CA SER A 406 8.16 -20.24 -9.16
C SER A 406 6.78 -19.80 -9.67
N THR A 407 6.52 -20.10 -10.95
CA THR A 407 5.23 -20.32 -11.62
C THR A 407 3.96 -19.63 -11.09
N LEU A 408 3.42 -18.72 -11.92
CA LEU A 408 1.99 -18.47 -12.19
C LEU A 408 1.01 -18.61 -11.00
N GLY A 409 0.64 -17.47 -10.41
CA GLY A 409 -0.63 -17.32 -9.69
C GLY A 409 -0.61 -17.36 -8.16
N GLY A 410 0.56 -17.35 -7.52
CA GLY A 410 0.70 -17.19 -6.07
C GLY A 410 0.90 -15.73 -5.65
N SER A 411 0.55 -15.41 -4.40
CA SER A 411 0.93 -14.11 -3.78
C SER A 411 2.45 -13.89 -3.92
N PRO A 412 2.91 -12.66 -4.21
CA PRO A 412 4.34 -12.39 -4.37
C PRO A 412 5.12 -12.86 -3.13
N PRO A 413 6.30 -13.51 -3.26
CA PRO A 413 7.16 -13.78 -2.13
C PRO A 413 7.49 -12.45 -1.43
N VAL A 414 7.09 -12.33 -0.18
CA VAL A 414 7.35 -11.14 0.63
C VAL A 414 8.65 -11.37 1.40
N PRO A 415 9.64 -10.46 1.35
CA PRO A 415 10.84 -10.58 2.17
C PRO A 415 10.48 -10.79 3.65
N GLU A 416 11.19 -11.67 4.36
CA GLU A 416 10.82 -12.09 5.73
C GLU A 416 10.65 -10.93 6.72
N THR A 417 11.38 -9.84 6.52
CA THR A 417 11.34 -8.65 7.38
C THR A 417 10.32 -7.60 6.94
N PHE A 418 9.68 -7.75 5.78
CA PHE A 418 8.80 -6.74 5.20
C PHE A 418 7.43 -6.71 5.89
N GLY A 419 7.02 -5.51 6.33
CA GLY A 419 5.77 -5.32 7.07
C GLY A 419 5.80 -5.99 8.44
N THR A 420 6.98 -6.02 9.08
CA THR A 420 7.19 -6.63 10.40
C THR A 420 7.78 -5.64 11.39
N VAL A 421 7.35 -5.76 12.65
CA VAL A 421 7.86 -4.97 13.77
C VAL A 421 8.60 -5.88 14.75
N PRO A 422 9.76 -5.44 15.29
CA PRO A 422 10.41 -6.14 16.39
C PRO A 422 9.59 -5.98 17.68
N VAL A 423 9.33 -7.09 18.35
CA VAL A 423 8.58 -7.18 19.62
C VAL A 423 9.39 -7.92 20.67
N VAL A 424 9.26 -7.48 21.92
CA VAL A 424 9.88 -8.13 23.06
C VAL A 424 8.92 -9.20 23.59
N VAL A 425 9.41 -10.43 23.71
CA VAL A 425 8.65 -11.61 24.14
C VAL A 425 9.29 -12.20 25.39
N ALA A 426 8.49 -12.55 26.40
CA ALA A 426 8.98 -13.24 27.59
C ALA A 426 9.30 -14.73 27.29
N LEU A 427 10.55 -15.14 27.55
CA LEU A 427 11.04 -16.51 27.40
C LEU A 427 10.51 -17.35 28.58
N GLY A 428 9.30 -17.87 28.42
CA GLY A 428 8.66 -18.73 29.43
C GLY A 428 7.15 -18.75 29.26
N THR A 429 6.56 -17.58 28.97
CA THR A 429 5.13 -17.45 28.69
C THR A 429 4.83 -17.24 27.21
N GLY A 430 5.82 -16.80 26.42
CA GLY A 430 5.60 -16.36 25.04
C GLY A 430 4.76 -15.07 24.94
N ALA A 431 4.50 -14.41 26.08
CA ALA A 431 3.70 -13.19 26.12
C ALA A 431 4.45 -12.04 25.46
N ILE A 432 3.73 -11.26 24.65
CA ILE A 432 4.26 -10.05 24.04
C ILE A 432 4.26 -8.95 25.10
N LEU A 433 5.45 -8.52 25.50
CA LEU A 433 5.64 -7.48 26.50
C LEU A 433 5.45 -6.09 25.92
N GLY A 434 5.79 -5.92 24.63
CA GLY A 434 5.60 -4.66 23.89
C GLY A 434 6.42 -4.63 22.60
N ALA A 435 6.29 -3.54 21.85
CA ALA A 435 7.17 -3.30 20.70
C ALA A 435 8.58 -2.93 21.18
N ALA A 436 9.62 -3.42 20.50
CA ALA A 436 11.01 -3.10 20.84
C ALA A 436 11.33 -1.59 20.68
N LEU A 437 10.57 -0.89 19.81
CA LEU A 437 10.63 0.55 19.61
C LEU A 437 10.05 1.39 20.77
N SER A 438 9.36 0.76 21.73
CA SER A 438 8.77 1.45 22.88
C SER A 438 9.85 1.89 23.87
N ARG A 439 9.89 3.17 24.21
CA ARG A 439 10.89 3.72 25.16
C ARG A 439 10.42 3.67 26.62
N SER A 440 9.19 3.23 26.89
CA SER A 440 8.57 3.27 28.22
C SER A 440 8.78 2.01 29.06
N GLY A 441 9.19 0.88 28.46
CA GLY A 441 9.37 -0.40 29.16
C GLY A 441 10.61 -0.43 30.08
N SER A 442 10.50 -1.09 31.24
CA SER A 442 11.63 -1.37 32.15
C SER A 442 12.75 -2.16 31.48
N TRP A 443 12.42 -2.94 30.45
CA TRP A 443 13.31 -3.81 29.67
C TRP A 443 14.35 -3.04 28.84
N ASN A 444 14.03 -1.82 28.39
CA ASN A 444 14.94 -0.99 27.60
C ASN A 444 15.94 -0.18 28.47
N ARG A 445 15.94 -0.38 29.79
CA ARG A 445 16.86 0.30 30.73
C ARG A 445 18.13 -0.50 31.06
N ALA A 446 18.24 -1.75 30.61
CA ALA A 446 19.26 -2.68 31.10
C ALA A 446 20.61 -2.67 30.35
N SER A 447 20.78 -1.94 29.24
CA SER A 447 22.05 -1.99 28.47
C SER A 447 22.98 -0.78 28.65
N GLY A 448 22.74 0.07 29.65
CA GLY A 448 23.54 1.28 29.89
C GLY A 448 24.10 1.36 31.31
N GLY A 449 25.29 0.80 31.53
CA GLY A 449 26.15 1.19 32.65
C GLY A 449 26.81 0.05 33.42
N TYR A 450 28.05 -0.29 33.05
CA TYR A 450 29.09 -0.56 34.05
C TYR A 450 30.31 0.27 33.67
N GLY A 451 30.53 1.32 34.44
CA GLY A 451 31.66 2.25 34.34
C GLY A 451 31.73 3.00 35.66
N GLY A 452 32.12 2.27 36.70
CA GLY A 452 32.63 2.81 37.97
C GLY A 452 34.15 2.76 37.98
#